data_AF-A0A420EPD2-F1
#
_entry.id   AF-A0A420EPD2-F1
#
_cell.length_a   1.000
_cell.length_b   1.000
_cell.length_c   1.000
_cell.angle_alpha   90.00
_cell.angle_beta   90.00
_cell.angle_gamma   90.00
#
_symmetry.space_group_name_H-M   'P 1'
#
loop_
_entity.id
_entity.type
_entity.pdbx_description
1 polymer ?
#
loop_
_entity_poly.entity_id
_entity_poly.type
_entity_poly.pdbx_seq_one_letter_code
_entity_poly.pdbx_strand_id
1 'polypeptide(L)'
;MKKIAYTAMASAFALALAACGGTDNASDDATADNVEMPADEAMSTEGVEAPSADDAAEAATDAAEASEDAADATQAAANDAEEAANDAAAAAEAATKAAEDDM
;
A
#
# COMPACT_ATOMS: atom_id res chain seq x y z
N MET A 1 -24.69 -12.11 -13.76
CA MET A 1 -24.04 -12.89 -12.69
C MET A 1 -22.79 -12.19 -12.12
N LYS A 2 -22.86 -10.87 -11.85
CA LYS A 2 -21.70 -10.07 -11.38
C LYS A 2 -21.75 -9.75 -9.88
N LYS A 3 -22.87 -10.03 -9.22
CA LYS A 3 -23.11 -9.69 -7.79
C LYS A 3 -22.53 -10.72 -6.81
N ILE A 4 -22.29 -11.95 -7.29
CA ILE A 4 -21.73 -13.07 -6.50
C ILE A 4 -20.20 -12.98 -6.35
N ALA A 5 -19.52 -12.25 -7.22
CA ALA A 5 -18.07 -12.05 -7.12
C ALA A 5 -17.70 -11.11 -5.96
N TYR A 6 -18.47 -10.03 -5.76
CA TYR A 6 -18.23 -9.06 -4.69
C TYR A 6 -18.46 -9.63 -3.29
N THR A 7 -19.44 -10.53 -3.13
CA THR A 7 -19.72 -11.17 -1.84
C THR A 7 -18.64 -12.16 -1.42
N ALA A 8 -17.99 -12.84 -2.37
CA ALA A 8 -16.91 -13.78 -2.09
C ALA A 8 -15.64 -13.07 -1.59
N MET A 9 -15.30 -11.93 -2.19
CA MET A 9 -14.14 -11.12 -1.79
C MET A 9 -14.28 -10.57 -0.36
N ALA A 10 -15.46 -10.05 -0.02
CA ALA A 10 -15.74 -9.52 1.33
C ALA A 10 -15.63 -10.61 2.43
N SER A 11 -16.03 -11.84 2.10
CA SER A 11 -15.98 -12.98 3.02
C SER A 11 -14.55 -13.42 3.32
N ALA A 12 -13.68 -13.38 2.30
CA ALA A 12 -12.27 -13.75 2.44
C ALA A 12 -11.49 -12.79 3.36
N PHE A 13 -11.82 -11.49 3.31
CA PHE A 13 -11.19 -10.48 4.18
C PHE A 13 -11.57 -10.67 5.66
N ALA A 14 -12.82 -11.06 5.94
CA ALA A 14 -13.27 -11.36 7.30
C ALA A 14 -12.60 -12.60 7.89
N LEU A 15 -12.37 -13.64 7.08
CA LEU A 15 -11.65 -14.86 7.49
C LEU A 15 -10.14 -14.61 7.70
N ALA A 16 -9.53 -13.74 6.87
CA ALA A 16 -8.12 -13.35 7.03
C ALA A 16 -7.87 -12.51 8.29
N LEU A 17 -8.81 -11.61 8.65
CA LEU A 17 -8.72 -10.81 9.86
C LEU A 17 -8.86 -11.66 11.14
N ALA A 18 -9.68 -12.70 11.11
CA ALA A 18 -9.80 -13.68 12.20
C ALA A 18 -8.55 -14.55 12.36
N ALA A 19 -7.79 -14.78 11.27
CA ALA A 19 -6.52 -15.51 11.31
C ALA A 19 -5.32 -14.63 11.73
N CYS A 20 -5.41 -13.31 11.54
CA CYS A 20 -4.40 -12.34 12.00
C CYS A 20 -4.66 -11.82 13.44
N GLY A 21 -5.82 -12.16 14.02
CA GLY A 21 -6.27 -11.70 15.35
C GLY A 21 -6.46 -12.83 16.38
N GLY A 22 -5.67 -13.90 16.29
CA GLY A 22 -5.63 -14.92 17.35
C GLY A 22 -5.20 -14.27 18.67
N THR A 23 -6.05 -14.35 19.69
CA THR A 23 -5.74 -13.94 21.06
C THR A 23 -4.80 -14.98 21.69
N ASP A 24 -3.56 -15.04 21.19
CA ASP A 24 -2.48 -15.54 22.01
C ASP A 24 -2.17 -14.41 23.00
N ASN A 25 -2.53 -14.60 24.27
CA ASN A 25 -2.20 -13.65 25.32
C ASN A 25 -0.69 -13.74 25.56
N ALA A 26 0.09 -13.02 24.75
CA ALA A 26 1.55 -12.91 24.87
C ALA A 26 2.01 -12.28 26.21
N SER A 27 1.07 -11.97 27.10
CA SER A 27 1.28 -11.34 28.40
C SER A 27 1.48 -12.33 29.54
N ASP A 28 1.14 -13.62 29.40
CA ASP A 28 1.15 -14.56 30.55
C ASP A 28 2.52 -15.18 30.87
N ASP A 29 3.48 -15.17 29.93
CA ASP A 29 4.87 -15.63 30.18
C ASP A 29 5.86 -14.45 30.32
N ALA A 30 5.45 -13.25 29.92
CA ALA A 30 6.22 -12.03 30.15
C ALA A 30 5.95 -11.54 31.57
N THR A 31 6.62 -12.12 32.57
CA THR A 31 6.88 -11.41 33.82
C THR A 31 7.61 -10.13 33.42
N ALA A 32 6.88 -9.02 33.36
CA ALA A 32 7.46 -7.70 33.22
C ALA A 32 8.20 -7.43 34.52
N ASP A 33 9.44 -7.94 34.62
CA ASP A 33 10.46 -7.25 35.38
C ASP A 33 10.41 -5.82 34.84
N ASN A 34 9.81 -4.91 35.62
CA ASN A 34 9.91 -3.48 35.37
C ASN A 34 11.41 -3.20 35.44
N VAL A 35 12.07 -3.32 34.29
CA VAL A 35 13.27 -2.55 33.99
C VAL A 35 12.78 -1.12 34.07
N GLU A 36 12.87 -0.55 35.27
CA GLU A 36 12.85 0.89 35.50
C GLU A 36 14.08 1.48 34.81
N MET A 37 14.15 1.34 33.49
CA MET A 37 14.93 2.21 32.65
C MET A 37 14.03 3.42 32.48
N PRO A 38 14.35 4.56 33.13
CA PRO A 38 13.53 5.75 33.06
C PRO A 38 13.24 6.06 31.60
N ALA A 39 12.03 6.53 31.27
CA ALA A 39 11.65 6.82 29.89
C ALA A 39 12.64 7.78 29.20
N ASP A 40 13.27 8.67 29.96
CA ASP A 40 14.35 9.56 29.53
C ASP A 40 15.63 8.80 29.10
N GLU A 41 15.99 7.71 29.77
CA GLU A 41 17.16 6.89 29.44
C GLU A 41 16.91 6.08 28.15
N ALA A 42 15.68 5.62 27.94
CA ALA A 42 15.28 4.88 26.73
C ALA A 42 15.19 5.77 25.48
N MET A 43 14.90 7.06 25.67
CA MET A 43 14.87 8.08 24.61
C MET A 43 16.20 8.84 24.51
N SER A 44 17.19 8.51 25.33
CA SER A 44 18.48 9.19 25.27
C SER A 44 19.19 8.84 23.97
N THR A 45 19.61 9.89 23.25
CA THR A 45 20.44 9.76 22.05
C THR A 45 21.93 9.60 22.39
N GLU A 46 22.26 9.48 23.68
CA GLU A 46 23.62 9.23 24.15
C GLU A 46 24.14 7.90 23.59
N GLY A 47 25.16 7.97 22.73
CA GLY A 47 25.72 6.82 22.04
C GLY A 47 25.10 6.51 20.68
N VAL A 48 24.06 7.25 20.26
CA VAL A 48 23.60 7.24 18.87
C VAL A 48 24.52 8.14 18.06
N GLU A 49 25.40 7.53 17.27
CA GLU A 49 26.25 8.25 16.35
C GLU A 49 25.39 8.86 15.25
N ALA A 50 25.59 10.16 14.97
CA ALA A 50 24.91 10.80 13.86
C ALA A 50 25.34 10.11 12.54
N PRO A 51 24.44 9.95 11.57
CA PRO A 51 24.80 9.40 10.27
C PRO A 51 25.97 10.18 9.67
N SER A 52 26.92 9.46 9.08
CA SER A 52 28.08 10.07 8.44
C SER A 52 27.63 10.89 7.23
N ALA A 53 28.49 11.79 6.76
CA ALA A 53 28.24 12.49 5.50
C ALA A 53 28.08 11.53 4.31
N ASP A 54 28.73 10.37 4.37
CA ASP A 54 28.61 9.29 3.38
C ASP A 54 27.21 8.65 3.42
N ASP A 55 26.72 8.29 4.61
CA ASP A 55 25.36 7.75 4.81
C ASP A 55 24.29 8.73 4.30
N ALA A 56 24.49 10.03 4.52
CA ALA A 56 23.58 11.06 4.04
C ALA A 56 23.62 11.22 2.51
N ALA A 57 24.77 11.02 1.89
CA ALA A 57 24.93 11.11 0.43
C ALA A 57 24.31 9.90 -0.28
N GLU A 58 24.49 8.70 0.27
CA GLU A 58 23.85 7.47 -0.23
C GLU A 58 22.32 7.58 -0.11
N ALA A 59 21.80 7.99 1.06
CA ALA A 59 20.36 8.19 1.24
C ALA A 59 19.76 9.24 0.27
N ALA A 60 20.53 10.27 -0.09
CA ALA A 60 20.08 11.25 -1.08
C ALA A 60 20.04 10.68 -2.50
N THR A 61 20.95 9.76 -2.83
CA THR A 61 20.98 9.06 -4.12
C THR A 61 19.82 8.09 -4.24
N ASP A 62 19.60 7.26 -3.21
CA ASP A 62 18.46 6.33 -3.14
C ASP A 62 17.11 7.08 -3.28
N ALA A 63 16.99 8.24 -2.62
CA ALA A 63 15.78 9.06 -2.70
C ALA A 63 15.56 9.65 -4.11
N ALA A 64 16.64 9.95 -4.83
CA ALA A 64 16.57 10.44 -6.21
C ALA A 64 16.13 9.33 -7.16
N GLU A 65 16.73 8.15 -7.08
CA GLU A 65 16.34 6.98 -7.90
C GLU A 65 14.88 6.58 -7.63
N ALA A 66 14.47 6.50 -6.35
CA ALA A 66 13.09 6.21 -6.01
C ALA A 66 12.08 7.25 -6.55
N SER A 67 12.50 8.51 -6.66
CA SER A 67 11.66 9.56 -7.25
C SER A 67 11.53 9.42 -8.76
N GLU A 68 12.61 9.03 -9.46
CA GLU A 68 12.58 8.76 -10.90
C GLU A 68 11.70 7.54 -11.21
N ASP A 69 11.87 6.44 -10.47
CA ASP A 69 11.04 5.23 -10.61
C ASP A 69 9.54 5.55 -10.39
N ALA A 70 9.23 6.38 -9.39
CA ALA A 70 7.86 6.80 -9.13
C ALA A 70 7.27 7.67 -10.25
N ALA A 71 8.09 8.53 -10.87
CA ALA A 71 7.68 9.35 -12.01
C ALA A 71 7.37 8.46 -13.23
N ASP A 72 8.24 7.49 -13.53
CA ASP A 72 8.05 6.54 -14.64
C ASP A 72 6.80 5.67 -14.43
N ALA A 73 6.60 5.16 -13.22
CA ALA A 73 5.40 4.41 -12.87
C ALA A 73 4.12 5.25 -13.02
N THR A 74 4.17 6.52 -12.65
CA THR A 74 3.04 7.46 -12.80
C THR A 74 2.73 7.72 -14.28
N GLN A 75 3.77 7.91 -15.10
CA GLN A 75 3.63 8.10 -16.55
C GLN A 75 3.00 6.86 -17.21
N ALA A 76 3.45 5.66 -16.86
CA ALA A 76 2.89 4.43 -17.36
C ALA A 76 1.40 4.28 -16.99
N ALA A 77 1.06 4.51 -15.71
CA ALA A 77 -0.33 4.45 -15.25
C ALA A 77 -1.23 5.49 -15.94
N ALA A 78 -0.71 6.68 -16.24
CA ALA A 78 -1.44 7.71 -16.97
C ALA A 78 -1.74 7.28 -18.42
N ASN A 79 -0.77 6.68 -19.10
CA ASN A 79 -0.96 6.16 -20.46
C ASN A 79 -2.00 5.03 -20.48
N ASP A 80 -1.92 4.08 -19.54
CA ASP A 80 -2.89 2.98 -19.42
C ASP A 80 -4.31 3.51 -19.15
N ALA A 81 -4.44 4.55 -18.32
CA ALA A 81 -5.72 5.18 -18.02
C ALA A 81 -6.31 5.90 -19.25
N GLU A 82 -5.46 6.55 -20.06
CA GLU A 82 -5.89 7.18 -21.32
C GLU A 82 -6.38 6.14 -22.33
N GLU A 83 -5.65 5.04 -22.50
CA GLU A 83 -6.06 3.93 -23.37
C GLU A 83 -7.41 3.34 -22.92
N ALA A 84 -7.56 3.05 -21.63
CA ALA A 84 -8.81 2.54 -21.08
C ALA A 84 -9.99 3.52 -21.26
N ALA A 85 -9.75 4.83 -21.15
CA ALA A 85 -10.77 5.84 -21.37
C ALA A 85 -11.21 5.90 -22.85
N ASN A 86 -10.25 5.81 -23.76
CA ASN A 86 -10.51 5.78 -25.20
C ASN A 86 -11.30 4.53 -25.61
N ASP A 87 -10.92 3.36 -25.08
CA ASP A 87 -11.65 2.11 -25.32
C ASP A 87 -13.08 2.16 -24.79
N ALA A 88 -13.28 2.73 -23.60
CA ALA A 88 -14.61 2.90 -23.02
C ALA A 88 -15.48 3.85 -23.87
N ALA A 89 -14.91 4.93 -24.39
CA ALA A 89 -15.61 5.85 -25.28
C ALA A 89 -16.02 5.15 -26.59
N ALA A 90 -15.10 4.43 -27.23
CA ALA A 90 -15.38 3.67 -28.44
C ALA A 90 -16.47 2.60 -28.23
N ALA A 91 -16.44 1.90 -27.09
CA ALA A 91 -17.47 0.93 -26.74
C ALA A 91 -18.85 1.58 -26.51
N ALA A 92 -18.89 2.77 -25.91
CA ALA A 92 -20.14 3.52 -25.70
C ALA A 92 -20.74 4.02 -27.02
N GLU A 93 -19.92 4.51 -27.94
CA GLU A 93 -20.36 4.90 -29.29
C GLU A 93 -20.90 3.70 -30.07
N ALA A 94 -20.19 2.57 -30.04
CA ALA A 94 -20.64 1.33 -30.68
C ALA A 94 -21.97 0.82 -30.11
N ALA A 95 -22.15 0.89 -28.79
CA ALA A 95 -23.40 0.51 -28.14
C ALA A 95 -24.57 1.45 -28.50
N THR A 96 -24.30 2.75 -28.62
CA THR A 96 -25.31 3.74 -29.04
C THR A 96 -25.75 3.48 -30.47
N LYS A 97 -24.80 3.29 -31.38
CA LYS A 97 -25.10 2.98 -32.78
C LYS A 97 -25.89 1.67 -32.94
N ALA A 98 -25.52 0.63 -32.20
CA ALA A 98 -26.25 -0.64 -32.23
C ALA A 98 -27.70 -0.46 -31.74
N ALA A 99 -27.94 0.39 -30.75
CA ALA A 99 -29.28 0.69 -30.25
C ALA A 99 -30.11 1.54 -31.25
N GLU A 100 -29.47 2.40 -32.04
CA GLU A 100 -30.12 3.17 -33.10
C GLU A 100 -30.47 2.31 -34.33
N ASP A 101 -29.61 1.35 -34.71
CA ASP A 101 -29.86 0.45 -35.84
C ASP A 101 -30.97 -0.59 -35.55
N ASP A 102 -31.27 -0.88 -34.28
CA ASP A 102 -32.33 -1.81 -33.83
C ASP A 102 -33.72 -1.12 -33.62
N MET A 103 -33.85 0.20 -33.83
CA MET A 103 -35.12 0.96 -33.77
C MET A 103 -35.72 1.25 -35.15
#